data_AF-A0AA51UIE0-F1
#
_entry.id   AF-A0AA51UIE0-F1
#
_cell.length_a   1.000
_cell.length_b   1.000
_cell.length_c   1.000
_cell.angle_alpha   90.00
_cell.angle_beta   90.00
_cell.angle_gamma   90.00
#
_symmetry.space_group_name_H-M   'P 1'
#
loop_
_entity.id
_entity.type
_entity.pdbx_description
1 polymer ?
#
loop_
_entity_poly.entity_id
_entity_poly.type
_entity_poly.pdbx_seq_one_letter_code
_entity_poly.pdbx_strand_id
1 'polypeptide(L)'
;MKRTILVMLIAASMLLSIGVASSMTCYINDVQDDLDYLYDGKLNATLNTDNTSDPGTIVVTLTDDTKLLYPNSTITTILLNVPESDIVNVTDNFGNEWTVTAAAGNPFGTFLTKTTTNEANLKSTDPITIYVTINGWDGTLPANADGNVISIHIQRIDEYVVGDEEGSAWVTVGYCEEDDGNGGTQEIPEFPTIALPIAAIIGLAFIFQSRKE
;
A
#
# COMPACT_ATOMS: atom_id res chain seq x y z
N MET A 1 7.23 42.54 -30.24
CA MET A 1 6.75 42.52 -28.83
C MET A 1 5.50 41.68 -28.63
N LYS A 2 4.39 41.86 -29.37
CA LYS A 2 3.15 41.08 -29.14
C LYS A 2 3.27 39.56 -29.37
N ARG A 3 4.07 39.11 -30.34
CA ARG A 3 4.29 37.67 -30.63
C ARG A 3 5.18 36.96 -29.60
N THR A 4 6.17 37.63 -29.01
CA THR A 4 7.06 37.04 -27.99
C THR A 4 6.36 36.86 -26.64
N ILE A 5 5.46 37.78 -26.27
CA ILE A 5 4.66 37.66 -25.04
C ILE A 5 3.69 36.46 -25.11
N LEU A 6 3.06 36.23 -26.27
CA LEU A 6 2.15 35.10 -26.46
C LEU A 6 2.85 33.74 -26.33
N VAL A 7 4.06 33.59 -26.88
CA VAL A 7 4.85 32.36 -26.78
C VAL A 7 5.33 32.12 -25.35
N MET A 8 5.71 33.17 -24.61
CA MET A 8 6.05 33.06 -23.19
C MET A 8 4.85 32.67 -22.32
N LEU A 9 3.65 33.15 -22.63
CA LEU A 9 2.41 32.81 -21.91
C LEU A 9 1.97 31.36 -22.16
N ILE A 10 2.12 30.85 -23.38
CA ILE A 10 1.84 29.45 -23.72
C ILE A 10 2.89 28.52 -23.08
N ALA A 11 4.17 28.91 -23.08
CA ALA A 11 5.22 28.16 -22.40
C ALA A 11 5.01 28.14 -20.88
N ALA A 12 4.64 29.28 -20.28
CA ALA A 12 4.32 29.36 -18.85
C ALA A 12 3.07 28.56 -18.47
N SER A 13 2.05 28.48 -19.35
CA SER A 13 0.87 27.64 -19.08
C SER A 13 1.16 26.14 -19.24
N MET A 14 2.09 25.75 -20.11
CA MET A 14 2.57 24.36 -20.20
C MET A 14 3.49 23.95 -19.06
N LEU A 15 4.17 24.89 -18.40
CA LEU A 15 4.99 24.66 -17.20
C LEU A 15 4.16 24.54 -15.91
N LEU A 16 2.87 24.88 -15.93
CA LEU A 16 1.97 24.83 -14.77
C LEU A 16 1.16 23.52 -14.65
N SER A 17 1.28 22.61 -15.62
CA SER A 17 0.59 21.31 -15.59
C SER A 17 1.52 20.16 -15.22
N ILE A 18 2.63 20.43 -14.55
CA ILE A 18 3.45 19.37 -13.95
C ILE A 18 2.66 18.85 -12.76
N GLY A 19 1.82 17.84 -12.99
CA GLY A 19 1.29 17.03 -11.90
C GLY A 19 2.47 16.51 -11.10
N VAL A 20 2.43 16.70 -9.78
CA VAL A 20 3.42 16.10 -8.89
C VAL A 20 3.30 14.59 -9.07
N ALA A 21 4.37 14.00 -9.60
CA ALA A 21 4.52 12.55 -9.66
C ALA A 21 4.72 12.07 -8.21
N SER A 22 3.75 11.34 -7.69
CA SER A 22 3.74 10.82 -6.33
C SER A 22 3.45 9.32 -6.34
N SER A 23 4.18 8.61 -5.49
CA SER A 23 3.91 7.23 -5.12
C SER A 23 3.89 7.13 -3.61
N MET A 24 3.01 6.29 -3.08
CA MET A 24 2.87 6.07 -1.64
C MET A 24 2.79 4.57 -1.40
N THR A 25 3.53 4.10 -0.41
CA THR A 25 3.51 2.72 0.06
C THR A 25 3.11 2.73 1.52
N CYS A 26 1.99 2.09 1.86
CA CYS A 26 1.57 1.90 3.24
C CYS A 26 1.57 0.43 3.64
N TYR A 27 1.85 0.19 4.91
CA TYR A 27 1.71 -1.10 5.55
C TYR A 27 0.36 -1.15 6.26
N ILE A 28 -0.47 -2.10 5.83
CA ILE A 28 -1.75 -2.45 6.43
C ILE A 28 -1.49 -3.60 7.41
N ASN A 29 -1.33 -3.25 8.68
CA ASN A 29 -0.94 -4.17 9.75
C ASN A 29 -1.59 -3.87 11.10
N ASP A 30 -2.45 -2.86 11.18
CA ASP A 30 -3.20 -2.57 12.39
C ASP A 30 -4.47 -3.43 12.40
N VAL A 31 -4.54 -4.39 13.32
CA VAL A 31 -5.61 -5.39 13.41
C VAL A 31 -6.72 -4.87 14.32
N GLN A 32 -7.98 -5.21 14.03
CA GLN A 32 -9.10 -4.84 14.89
C GLN A 32 -8.87 -5.23 16.37
N ASP A 33 -9.23 -4.33 17.29
CA ASP A 33 -8.92 -4.42 18.72
C ASP A 33 -9.24 -5.77 19.38
N ASP A 34 -10.36 -6.39 19.02
CA ASP A 34 -10.83 -7.64 19.61
C ASP A 34 -10.08 -8.88 19.10
N LEU A 35 -9.24 -8.74 18.07
CA LEU A 35 -8.41 -9.82 17.50
C LEU A 35 -6.91 -9.50 17.48
N ASP A 36 -6.52 -8.31 17.91
CA ASP A 36 -5.12 -7.86 17.99
C ASP A 36 -4.22 -8.87 18.72
N TYR A 37 -4.64 -9.35 19.89
CA TYR A 37 -3.90 -10.33 20.68
C TYR A 37 -3.61 -11.66 19.95
N LEU A 38 -4.37 -11.98 18.90
CA LEU A 38 -4.24 -13.21 18.14
C LEU A 38 -3.39 -13.03 16.88
N TYR A 39 -3.51 -11.88 16.22
CA TYR A 39 -2.99 -11.65 14.88
C TYR A 39 -2.02 -10.46 14.73
N ASP A 40 -1.72 -9.71 15.81
CA ASP A 40 -0.72 -8.63 15.80
C ASP A 40 0.61 -9.11 15.23
N GLY A 41 1.15 -8.33 14.29
CA GLY A 41 2.36 -8.62 13.54
C GLY A 41 2.29 -9.81 12.57
N LYS A 42 1.17 -10.54 12.50
CA LYS A 42 1.00 -11.73 11.63
C LYS A 42 0.20 -11.44 10.37
N LEU A 43 -0.68 -10.45 10.41
CA LEU A 43 -1.49 -10.03 9.27
C LEU A 43 -0.99 -8.71 8.71
N ASN A 44 -0.18 -8.80 7.67
CA ASN A 44 0.41 -7.66 6.98
C ASN A 44 0.04 -7.67 5.50
N ALA A 45 -0.40 -6.52 5.00
CA ALA A 45 -0.55 -6.24 3.57
C ALA A 45 0.13 -4.91 3.22
N THR A 46 0.37 -4.68 1.94
CA THR A 46 0.85 -3.41 1.41
C THR A 46 -0.24 -2.74 0.59
N LEU A 47 -0.31 -1.43 0.69
CA LEU A 47 -1.09 -0.54 -0.15
C LEU A 47 -0.09 0.30 -0.95
N ASN A 48 -0.12 0.17 -2.27
CA ASN A 48 0.69 0.99 -3.17
C ASN A 48 -0.24 1.83 -4.03
N THR A 49 0.03 3.13 -4.09
CA THR A 49 -0.59 4.02 -5.08
C THR A 49 0.51 4.59 -5.95
N ASP A 50 0.32 4.57 -7.26
CA ASP A 50 1.27 5.14 -8.20
C ASP A 50 0.54 6.13 -9.11
N ASN A 51 0.87 7.40 -9.00
CA ASN A 51 0.33 8.44 -9.87
C ASN A 51 1.32 8.86 -10.98
N THR A 52 2.41 8.12 -11.11
CA THR A 52 3.55 8.41 -11.99
C THR A 52 3.57 7.48 -13.19
N SER A 53 3.59 6.17 -12.94
CA SER A 53 3.76 5.16 -13.98
C SER A 53 2.44 4.54 -14.40
N ASP A 54 1.49 4.41 -13.46
CA ASP A 54 0.14 3.92 -13.71
C ASP A 54 -0.94 4.76 -13.00
N PRO A 55 -1.20 5.99 -13.51
CA PRO A 55 -2.09 6.94 -12.84
C PRO A 55 -3.48 6.39 -12.57
N GLY A 56 -4.01 6.68 -11.37
CA GLY A 56 -5.33 6.21 -10.97
C GLY A 56 -5.36 4.74 -10.54
N THR A 57 -4.23 4.17 -10.13
CA THR A 57 -4.18 2.81 -9.61
C THR A 57 -3.85 2.74 -8.12
N ILE A 58 -4.57 1.85 -7.45
CA ILE A 58 -4.35 1.45 -6.07
C ILE A 58 -4.14 -0.06 -6.08
N VAL A 59 -3.02 -0.53 -5.54
CA VAL A 59 -2.67 -1.96 -5.50
C VAL A 59 -2.56 -2.40 -4.05
N VAL A 60 -3.32 -3.44 -3.69
CA VAL A 60 -3.28 -4.05 -2.36
C VAL A 60 -2.73 -5.46 -2.47
N THR A 61 -1.70 -5.78 -1.67
CA THR A 61 -1.02 -7.09 -1.74
C THR A 61 -0.78 -7.66 -0.35
N LEU A 62 -1.09 -8.94 -0.13
CA LEU A 62 -0.68 -9.62 1.09
C LEU A 62 0.84 -9.81 1.09
N THR A 63 1.50 -9.51 2.21
CA THR A 63 2.96 -9.70 2.33
C THR A 63 3.33 -11.18 2.29
N ASP A 64 4.59 -11.47 1.94
CA ASP A 64 5.12 -12.83 1.94
C ASP A 64 5.07 -13.48 3.33
N ASP A 65 5.27 -12.70 4.40
CA ASP A 65 5.18 -13.20 5.77
C ASP A 65 3.76 -13.66 6.11
N THR A 66 2.74 -12.87 5.75
CA THR A 66 1.33 -13.27 5.91
C THR A 66 1.02 -14.54 5.13
N LYS A 67 1.49 -14.63 3.88
CA LYS A 67 1.28 -15.83 3.03
C LYS A 67 2.03 -17.06 3.55
N LEU A 68 3.18 -16.86 4.20
CA LEU A 68 3.94 -17.94 4.81
C LEU A 68 3.20 -18.53 6.01
N LEU A 69 2.61 -17.67 6.85
CA LEU A 69 1.82 -18.07 8.02
C LEU A 69 0.44 -18.61 7.62
N TYR A 70 -0.21 -17.96 6.66
CA TYR A 70 -1.57 -18.23 6.23
C TYR A 70 -1.63 -18.45 4.70
N PRO A 71 -1.14 -19.58 4.18
CA PRO A 71 -1.01 -19.80 2.73
C PRO A 71 -2.33 -19.83 1.97
N ASN A 72 -3.46 -19.95 2.67
CA ASN A 72 -4.79 -19.92 2.09
C ASN A 72 -5.53 -18.59 2.28
N SER A 73 -4.87 -17.59 2.92
CA SER A 73 -5.48 -16.30 3.22
C SER A 73 -5.90 -15.59 1.94
N THR A 74 -7.05 -14.94 1.99
CA THR A 74 -7.63 -14.23 0.85
C THR A 74 -8.20 -12.91 1.32
N ILE A 75 -7.97 -11.83 0.57
CA ILE A 75 -8.64 -10.54 0.79
C ILE A 75 -10.02 -10.63 0.11
N THR A 76 -11.10 -10.49 0.87
CA THR A 76 -12.46 -10.62 0.32
C THR A 76 -13.23 -9.32 0.24
N THR A 77 -12.81 -8.34 1.04
CA THR A 77 -13.42 -7.01 1.08
C THR A 77 -12.34 -5.94 1.20
N ILE A 78 -12.50 -4.83 0.47
CA ILE A 78 -11.74 -3.60 0.67
C ILE A 78 -12.73 -2.45 0.86
N LEU A 79 -12.51 -1.62 1.88
CA LEU A 79 -13.27 -0.43 2.19
C LEU A 79 -12.39 0.80 1.95
N LEU A 80 -12.95 1.79 1.25
CA LEU A 80 -12.28 3.03 0.86
C LEU A 80 -13.16 4.24 1.13
N ASN A 81 -12.56 5.36 1.50
CA ASN A 81 -13.26 6.64 1.61
C ASN A 81 -13.33 7.40 0.27
N VAL A 82 -13.40 6.65 -0.84
CA VAL A 82 -13.53 7.16 -2.22
C VAL A 82 -14.97 6.93 -2.67
N PRO A 83 -15.67 7.88 -3.33
CA PRO A 83 -17.01 7.64 -3.84
C PRO A 83 -17.09 6.50 -4.87
N GLU A 84 -18.19 5.74 -4.86
CA GLU A 84 -18.41 4.63 -5.80
C GLU A 84 -18.30 5.07 -7.27
N SER A 85 -18.76 6.28 -7.59
CA SER A 85 -18.69 6.85 -8.93
C SER A 85 -17.26 7.08 -9.44
N ASP A 86 -16.29 7.14 -8.54
CA ASP A 86 -14.89 7.38 -8.86
C ASP A 86 -14.08 6.08 -8.95
N ILE A 87 -14.69 4.92 -8.66
CA ILE A 87 -14.08 3.60 -8.86
C ILE A 87 -14.54 3.04 -10.20
N VAL A 88 -13.61 2.88 -11.12
CA VAL A 88 -13.89 2.39 -12.48
C VAL A 88 -14.02 0.87 -12.50
N ASN A 89 -13.08 0.19 -11.84
CA ASN A 89 -12.98 -1.25 -11.86
C ASN A 89 -12.13 -1.76 -10.71
N VAL A 90 -12.36 -3.01 -10.31
CA VAL A 90 -11.53 -3.73 -9.33
C VAL A 90 -11.25 -5.12 -9.89
N THR A 91 -9.98 -5.49 -9.94
CA THR A 91 -9.53 -6.78 -10.49
C THR A 91 -8.52 -7.41 -9.57
N ASP A 92 -8.53 -8.72 -9.47
CA ASP A 92 -7.44 -9.49 -8.89
C ASP A 92 -6.61 -10.19 -9.96
N ASN A 93 -5.51 -10.82 -9.52
CA ASN A 93 -4.61 -11.57 -10.37
C ASN A 93 -5.25 -12.80 -11.07
N PHE A 94 -6.44 -13.21 -10.65
CA PHE A 94 -7.18 -14.34 -11.24
C PHE A 94 -8.29 -13.88 -12.20
N GLY A 95 -8.51 -12.57 -12.30
CA GLY A 95 -9.56 -11.98 -13.14
C GLY A 95 -10.96 -12.19 -12.59
N ASN A 96 -11.11 -12.42 -11.27
CA ASN A 96 -12.44 -12.53 -10.67
C ASN A 96 -13.15 -11.19 -10.70
N GLU A 97 -14.48 -11.24 -10.75
CA GLU A 97 -15.32 -10.04 -10.75
C GLU A 97 -15.52 -9.53 -9.32
N TRP A 98 -15.20 -8.25 -9.11
CA TRP A 98 -15.42 -7.55 -7.85
C TRP A 98 -16.63 -6.61 -8.00
N THR A 99 -17.50 -6.63 -7.00
CA THR A 99 -18.64 -5.73 -6.91
C THR A 99 -18.24 -4.49 -6.15
N VAL A 100 -18.58 -3.32 -6.69
CA VAL A 100 -18.41 -2.02 -6.03
C VAL A 100 -19.78 -1.55 -5.58
N THR A 101 -19.91 -1.19 -4.31
CA THR A 101 -21.17 -0.74 -3.70
C THR A 101 -20.89 0.27 -2.60
N ALA A 102 -21.91 1.03 -2.18
CA ALA A 102 -21.83 1.82 -0.96
C ALA A 102 -21.39 0.97 0.25
N ALA A 103 -20.40 1.47 1.00
CA ALA A 103 -19.92 0.81 2.21
C ALA A 103 -20.85 1.00 3.41
N ALA A 104 -20.68 0.09 4.36
CA ALA A 104 -21.18 0.19 5.72
C ALA A 104 -19.99 0.27 6.69
N GLY A 105 -20.27 0.47 7.98
CA GLY A 105 -19.24 0.53 9.01
C GLY A 105 -18.55 -0.82 9.26
N ASN A 106 -17.30 -0.76 9.71
CA ASN A 106 -16.52 -1.87 10.23
C ASN A 106 -15.85 -1.44 11.57
N PRO A 107 -14.99 -2.28 12.19
CA PRO A 107 -14.28 -1.90 13.43
C PRO A 107 -13.46 -0.60 13.33
N PHE A 108 -13.05 -0.20 12.13
CA PHE A 108 -12.24 0.99 11.85
C PHE A 108 -13.05 2.21 11.37
N GLY A 109 -14.38 2.18 11.55
CA GLY A 109 -15.27 3.29 11.23
C GLY A 109 -16.11 3.08 9.99
N THR A 110 -16.62 4.18 9.43
CA THR A 110 -17.49 4.16 8.24
C THR A 110 -16.75 4.65 7.01
N PHE A 111 -16.85 3.90 5.92
CA PHE A 111 -16.27 4.23 4.62
C PHE A 111 -17.37 4.56 3.61
N LEU A 112 -17.01 5.19 2.48
CA LEU A 112 -17.97 5.51 1.41
C LEU A 112 -18.24 4.31 0.52
N THR A 113 -17.20 3.56 0.18
CA THR A 113 -17.30 2.48 -0.81
C THR A 113 -16.70 1.19 -0.31
N LYS A 114 -17.38 0.10 -0.68
CA LYS A 114 -17.02 -1.28 -0.41
C LYS A 114 -16.82 -2.00 -1.73
N THR A 115 -15.68 -2.64 -1.87
CA THR A 115 -15.40 -3.57 -2.96
C THR A 115 -15.37 -4.98 -2.39
N THR A 116 -16.11 -5.90 -2.99
CA THR A 116 -16.23 -7.29 -2.51
C THR A 116 -16.18 -8.27 -3.65
N THR A 117 -15.65 -9.46 -3.39
CA THR A 117 -15.79 -10.60 -4.31
C THR A 117 -16.71 -11.65 -3.68
N ASN A 118 -17.63 -12.19 -4.49
CA ASN A 118 -18.64 -13.17 -4.04
C ASN A 118 -18.21 -14.63 -4.29
N GLU A 119 -16.95 -14.85 -4.66
CA GLU A 119 -16.47 -16.18 -5.00
C GLU A 119 -16.09 -16.96 -3.72
N ALA A 120 -17.01 -17.81 -3.27
CA ALA A 120 -16.86 -18.65 -2.08
C ALA A 120 -15.68 -19.64 -2.10
N ASN A 121 -14.98 -19.77 -3.24
CA ASN A 121 -13.89 -20.73 -3.44
C ASN A 121 -12.54 -20.06 -3.73
N LEU A 122 -12.39 -18.76 -3.49
CA LEU A 122 -11.16 -18.05 -3.85
C LEU A 122 -9.95 -18.55 -3.07
N LYS A 123 -8.90 -18.87 -3.82
CA LYS A 123 -7.56 -19.13 -3.33
C LYS A 123 -6.68 -17.94 -3.69
N SER A 124 -6.42 -17.05 -2.72
CA SER A 124 -5.64 -15.82 -2.85
C SER A 124 -6.20 -14.87 -3.93
N THR A 125 -6.50 -13.64 -3.55
CA THR A 125 -7.01 -12.59 -4.46
C THR A 125 -5.96 -11.54 -4.73
N ASP A 126 -4.75 -11.72 -4.21
CA ASP A 126 -3.72 -10.70 -4.26
C ASP A 126 -2.73 -10.94 -5.43
N PRO A 127 -2.18 -9.88 -6.04
CA PRO A 127 -2.54 -8.47 -5.82
C PRO A 127 -3.96 -8.13 -6.32
N ILE A 128 -4.61 -7.21 -5.59
CA ILE A 128 -5.86 -6.58 -6.00
C ILE A 128 -5.53 -5.20 -6.54
N THR A 129 -5.97 -4.90 -7.74
CA THR A 129 -5.83 -3.60 -8.39
C THR A 129 -7.18 -2.91 -8.47
N ILE A 130 -7.25 -1.68 -7.97
CA ILE A 130 -8.41 -0.81 -8.01
C ILE A 130 -8.09 0.38 -8.90
N TYR A 131 -8.91 0.57 -9.94
CA TYR A 131 -8.79 1.67 -10.89
C TYR A 131 -9.74 2.80 -10.51
N VAL A 132 -9.21 4.02 -10.40
CA VAL A 132 -9.97 5.21 -9.97
C VAL A 132 -9.85 6.37 -10.95
N THR A 133 -10.87 7.24 -10.97
CA THR A 133 -10.95 8.45 -11.83
C THR A 133 -11.08 9.73 -11.01
N ILE A 134 -10.36 9.81 -9.90
CA ILE A 134 -10.35 11.00 -9.04
C ILE A 134 -9.63 12.14 -9.77
N ASN A 135 -10.35 13.22 -10.09
CA ASN A 135 -9.77 14.35 -10.82
C ASN A 135 -8.71 15.07 -10.00
N GLY A 136 -7.49 15.18 -10.54
CA GLY A 136 -6.38 15.85 -9.86
C GLY A 136 -5.86 15.09 -8.65
N TRP A 137 -6.13 13.78 -8.58
CA TRP A 137 -5.58 12.92 -7.54
C TRP A 137 -4.06 12.99 -7.53
N ASP A 138 -3.50 13.01 -6.33
CA ASP A 138 -2.07 13.09 -6.03
C ASP A 138 -1.55 11.76 -5.46
N GLY A 139 -2.24 10.64 -5.70
CA GLY A 139 -1.90 9.35 -5.12
C GLY A 139 -2.34 9.16 -3.65
N THR A 140 -2.68 10.22 -2.92
CA THR A 140 -3.06 10.09 -1.51
C THR A 140 -4.53 9.70 -1.37
N LEU A 141 -4.82 8.69 -0.55
CA LEU A 141 -6.21 8.30 -0.27
C LEU A 141 -6.83 9.17 0.83
N PRO A 142 -8.09 9.60 0.67
CA PRO A 142 -8.80 10.31 1.73
C PRO A 142 -9.04 9.39 2.94
N ALA A 143 -8.82 9.92 4.15
CA ALA A 143 -9.16 9.25 5.40
C ALA A 143 -10.66 9.35 5.71
N ASN A 144 -11.22 8.36 6.40
CA ASN A 144 -12.55 8.41 6.97
C ASN A 144 -12.59 9.31 8.23
N ALA A 145 -13.76 9.39 8.89
CA ALA A 145 -13.94 10.22 10.09
C ALA A 145 -13.04 9.81 11.28
N ASP A 146 -12.59 8.55 11.30
CA ASP A 146 -11.75 7.96 12.34
C ASP A 146 -10.26 7.99 11.98
N GLY A 147 -9.90 8.58 10.83
CA GLY A 147 -8.51 8.72 10.38
C GLY A 147 -7.98 7.59 9.50
N ASN A 148 -8.81 6.59 9.19
CA ASN A 148 -8.40 5.41 8.41
C ASN A 148 -8.61 5.64 6.91
N VAL A 149 -7.57 5.42 6.09
CA VAL A 149 -7.62 5.63 4.63
C VAL A 149 -8.13 4.42 3.85
N ILE A 150 -7.93 3.22 4.39
CA ILE A 150 -8.37 1.95 3.80
C ILE A 150 -8.60 0.95 4.92
N SER A 151 -9.52 0.01 4.73
CA SER A 151 -9.57 -1.19 5.55
C SER A 151 -9.84 -2.42 4.70
N ILE A 152 -9.19 -3.53 5.02
CA ILE A 152 -9.34 -4.78 4.28
C ILE A 152 -9.83 -5.88 5.20
N HIS A 153 -10.61 -6.79 4.64
CA HIS A 153 -11.05 -8.00 5.33
C HIS A 153 -10.27 -9.20 4.78
N ILE A 154 -9.51 -9.84 5.65
CA ILE A 154 -8.75 -11.05 5.33
C ILE A 154 -9.46 -12.24 5.94
N GLN A 155 -9.74 -13.25 5.12
CA GLN A 155 -10.33 -14.52 5.56
C GLN A 155 -9.32 -15.65 5.43
N ARG A 156 -9.64 -16.81 6.02
CA ARG A 156 -8.87 -18.06 5.93
C ARG A 156 -7.51 -17.95 6.63
N ILE A 157 -7.53 -17.27 7.77
CA ILE A 157 -6.36 -16.97 8.63
C ILE A 157 -6.25 -17.89 9.85
N ASP A 158 -6.92 -19.05 9.81
CA ASP A 158 -6.74 -20.07 10.84
C ASP A 158 -5.63 -21.04 10.46
N GLU A 159 -4.72 -21.23 11.40
CA GLU A 159 -3.56 -22.14 11.30
C GLU A 159 -4.01 -23.62 11.23
N TYR A 160 -5.18 -23.93 11.78
CA TYR A 160 -5.75 -25.28 11.83
C TYR A 160 -7.26 -25.20 11.61
N VAL A 161 -7.73 -25.55 10.41
CA VAL A 161 -9.16 -25.71 10.13
C VAL A 161 -9.67 -26.90 10.93
N VAL A 162 -10.19 -26.66 12.14
CA VAL A 162 -10.91 -27.64 12.96
C VAL A 162 -12.31 -27.10 13.24
N GLY A 163 -13.15 -27.11 12.21
CA GLY A 163 -14.51 -26.57 12.24
C GLY A 163 -14.91 -25.96 10.91
N ASP A 164 -16.17 -25.53 10.80
CA ASP A 164 -16.71 -24.82 9.63
C ASP A 164 -16.50 -23.30 9.72
N GLU A 165 -15.86 -22.81 10.79
CA GLU A 165 -15.55 -21.39 10.97
C GLU A 165 -14.13 -21.13 10.45
N GLU A 166 -14.02 -20.42 9.33
CA GLU A 166 -12.75 -19.89 8.85
C GLU A 166 -12.48 -18.56 9.55
N GLY A 167 -11.34 -18.46 10.24
CA GLY A 167 -10.88 -17.25 10.89
C GLY A 167 -10.80 -16.09 9.90
N SER A 168 -11.14 -14.90 10.40
CA SER A 168 -11.14 -13.67 9.62
C SER A 168 -10.87 -12.46 10.51
N ALA A 169 -10.27 -11.42 9.94
CA ALA A 169 -10.00 -10.19 10.63
C ALA A 169 -10.05 -9.00 9.67
N TRP A 170 -10.48 -7.86 10.20
CA TRP A 170 -10.27 -6.56 9.59
C TRP A 170 -8.89 -6.03 9.93
N VAL A 171 -8.26 -5.39 8.96
CA VAL A 171 -6.95 -4.74 9.09
C VAL A 171 -7.00 -3.35 8.46
N THR A 172 -6.30 -2.37 9.03
CA THR A 172 -6.13 -1.02 8.47
C THR A 172 -4.65 -0.61 8.43
N VAL A 173 -4.38 0.59 7.92
CA VAL A 173 -3.03 1.14 7.80
C VAL A 173 -2.48 1.46 9.18
N GLY A 174 -1.37 0.81 9.54
CA GLY A 174 -0.61 1.21 10.73
C GLY A 174 0.42 2.30 10.43
N TYR A 175 1.02 2.28 9.23
CA TYR A 175 2.04 3.27 8.83
C TYR A 175 2.18 3.39 7.31
N CYS A 176 2.61 4.56 6.84
CA CYS A 176 2.93 4.83 5.44
C CYS A 176 4.35 5.37 5.29
N GLU A 177 5.11 4.81 4.35
CA GLU A 177 6.35 5.40 3.87
C GLU A 177 6.00 6.54 2.92
N GLU A 178 6.26 7.77 3.34
CA GLU A 178 6.24 8.93 2.44
C GLU A 178 7.53 8.90 1.62
N ASP A 179 7.43 8.78 0.29
CA ASP A 179 8.57 8.96 -0.61
C ASP A 179 8.85 10.46 -0.75
N ASP A 180 9.21 11.06 0.37
CA ASP A 180 9.69 12.43 0.43
C ASP A 180 11.05 12.46 -0.26
N GLY A 181 11.06 12.81 -1.55
CA GLY A 181 12.26 13.20 -2.31
C GLY A 181 13.01 14.42 -1.73
N ASN A 182 12.78 14.74 -0.46
CA ASN A 182 13.41 15.74 0.36
C ASN A 182 13.92 15.07 1.65
N GLY A 183 15.20 14.69 1.67
CA GLY A 183 15.85 14.18 2.89
C GLY A 183 15.70 15.16 4.05
N GLY A 184 14.82 14.85 4.99
CA GLY A 184 14.39 15.78 6.04
C GLY A 184 13.72 15.10 7.22
N THR A 185 14.54 14.52 8.09
CA THR A 185 14.29 14.25 9.52
C THR A 185 13.11 13.35 9.89
N GLN A 186 13.20 12.06 9.52
CA GLN A 186 12.77 11.01 10.44
C GLN A 186 14.00 10.18 10.78
N GLU A 187 14.44 10.25 12.04
CA GLU A 187 15.56 9.47 12.56
C GLU A 187 15.15 7.99 12.58
N ILE A 188 15.45 7.30 11.48
CA ILE A 188 15.56 5.84 11.47
C ILE A 188 16.60 5.49 12.54
N PRO A 189 16.27 4.66 13.56
CA PRO A 189 17.29 4.16 14.47
C PRO A 189 18.25 3.32 13.65
N GLU A 190 19.45 3.85 13.41
CA GLU A 190 20.49 3.15 12.66
C GLU A 190 20.89 1.89 13.44
N PHE A 191 20.34 0.74 13.07
CA PHE A 191 20.95 -0.52 13.47
C PHE A 191 22.34 -0.58 12.81
N PRO A 192 23.41 -0.88 13.58
CA PRO A 192 24.79 -0.77 13.12
C PRO A 192 25.15 -1.96 12.23
N THR A 193 24.57 -2.05 11.03
CA THR A 193 24.70 -3.25 10.17
C THR A 193 25.48 -2.96 8.87
N ILE A 194 25.84 -1.72 8.57
CA ILE A 194 26.50 -1.37 7.28
C ILE A 194 27.98 -0.93 7.43
N ALA A 195 28.51 -0.71 8.64
CA ALA A 195 29.92 -0.31 8.81
C ALA A 195 30.94 -1.47 8.67
N LEU A 196 30.50 -2.74 8.74
CA LEU A 196 31.41 -3.89 8.84
C LEU A 196 32.11 -4.33 7.54
N PRO A 197 31.58 -4.14 6.32
CA PRO A 197 32.30 -4.55 5.11
C PRO A 197 33.46 -3.61 4.75
N ILE A 198 33.32 -2.31 5.01
CA ILE A 198 34.28 -1.29 4.53
C ILE A 198 35.58 -1.30 5.37
N ALA A 199 35.50 -1.56 6.68
CA ALA A 199 36.69 -1.65 7.54
C ALA A 199 37.60 -2.84 7.16
N ALA A 200 37.02 -3.97 6.74
CA ALA A 200 37.78 -5.16 6.34
C ALA A 200 38.60 -4.93 5.06
N ILE A 201 38.06 -4.15 4.11
CA ILE A 201 38.73 -3.84 2.83
C ILE A 201 39.91 -2.88 3.05
N ILE A 202 39.76 -1.88 3.92
CA ILE A 202 40.84 -0.93 4.25
C ILE A 202 41.94 -1.62 5.09
N GLY A 203 41.55 -2.52 6.01
CA GLY A 203 42.50 -3.30 6.81
C GLY A 203 43.42 -4.21 5.97
N LEU A 204 42.88 -4.83 4.91
CA LEU A 204 43.69 -5.66 3.99
C LEU A 204 44.68 -4.82 3.17
N ALA A 205 44.32 -3.61 2.76
CA ALA A 205 45.22 -2.74 1.99
C ALA A 205 46.49 -2.35 2.76
N PHE A 206 46.40 -2.13 4.08
CA PHE A 206 47.56 -1.81 4.91
C PHE A 206 48.50 -3.01 5.17
N ILE A 207 47.97 -4.22 5.28
CA ILE A 207 48.77 -5.43 5.52
C ILE A 207 49.60 -5.83 4.28
N PHE A 208 49.10 -5.59 3.07
CA PHE A 208 49.84 -5.91 1.84
C PHE A 208 50.85 -4.85 1.41
N GLN A 209 50.75 -3.61 1.91
CA GLN A 209 51.70 -2.55 1.58
C GLN A 209 53.00 -2.64 2.40
N SER A 210 53.00 -3.33 3.55
CA SER A 210 54.19 -3.50 4.40
C SER A 210 55.11 -4.67 4.02
N ARG A 211 54.86 -5.37 2.89
CA ARG A 211 55.70 -6.50 2.41
C ARG A 211 56.30 -6.27 1.02
N LYS A 212 56.55 -5.02 0.65
CA LYS A 212 57.45 -4.66 -0.45
C LYS A 212 58.64 -3.86 0.09
N GLU A 213 59.57 -4.58 0.69
CA GLU A 213 61.00 -4.36 0.48
C GLU A 213 61.49 -5.38 -0.55
#